data_AF-A0A255T8D3-F1
#
_entry.id   AF-A0A255T8D3-F1
#
_cell.length_a   1.000
_cell.length_b   1.000
_cell.length_c   1.000
_cell.angle_alpha   90.00
_cell.angle_beta   90.00
_cell.angle_gamma   90.00
#
_symmetry.space_group_name_H-M   'P 1'
#
loop_
_entity.id
_entity.type
_entity.pdbx_description
1 polymer ?
#
loop_
_entity_poly.entity_id
_entity_poly.type
_entity_poly.pdbx_seq_one_letter_code
_entity_poly.pdbx_strand_id
1 'polypeptide(L)'
;MVKTIQRIILLVAFGYTLCFCSEQTSSRKECEFVLNNKELKREILYYLSLTDKYDYGIPTTCHIFYQQINDSIDRFEVMLLANGEDFRNNPYIIKACLNNKDVFLHYGASSKMDNTNSSYLVMTDRAYENILKEYYPKQYDEYLSNRNKRIKKSTIVGLDSPTYILCFRNGMLYSKQMLGLIPK
;
A
#
# COMPACT_ATOMS: atom_id res chain seq x y z
N MET A 1 26.13 47.32 -0.27
CA MET A 1 27.01 46.17 -0.01
C MET A 1 26.52 45.25 1.12
N VAL A 2 26.22 45.77 2.31
CA VAL A 2 25.81 44.95 3.48
C VAL A 2 24.56 44.10 3.24
N LYS A 3 23.52 44.62 2.57
CA LYS A 3 22.28 43.89 2.27
C LYS A 3 22.47 42.71 1.30
N THR A 4 23.47 42.77 0.43
CA THR A 4 23.76 41.70 -0.55
C THR A 4 24.48 40.53 0.13
N ILE A 5 25.41 40.84 1.03
CA ILE A 5 26.15 39.83 1.82
C ILE A 5 25.18 39.11 2.77
N GLN A 6 24.27 39.83 3.43
CA GLN A 6 23.22 39.22 4.26
C GLN A 6 22.32 38.25 3.48
N ARG A 7 21.93 38.59 2.25
CA ARG A 7 21.11 37.71 1.40
C ARG A 7 21.85 36.44 0.94
N ILE A 8 23.15 36.55 0.66
CA ILE A 8 23.98 35.40 0.28
C ILE A 8 24.15 34.46 1.48
N ILE A 9 24.42 35.00 2.67
CA ILE A 9 24.53 34.20 3.90
C ILE A 9 23.21 33.47 4.19
N LEU A 10 22.06 34.13 3.99
CA LEU A 10 20.75 33.53 4.21
C LEU A 10 20.46 32.40 3.22
N LEU A 11 20.84 32.56 1.95
CA LEU A 11 20.68 31.54 0.90
C LEU A 11 21.59 30.34 1.13
N VAL A 12 22.84 30.56 1.55
CA VAL A 12 23.78 29.48 1.89
C VAL A 12 23.30 28.75 3.14
N ALA A 13 22.85 29.47 4.18
CA ALA A 13 22.28 28.85 5.38
C ALA A 13 21.02 28.03 5.06
N PHE A 14 20.13 28.53 4.19
CA PHE A 14 18.93 27.80 3.76
C PHE A 14 19.27 26.56 2.93
N GLY A 15 20.27 26.65 2.04
CA GLY A 15 20.80 25.53 1.28
C GLY A 15 21.39 24.44 2.18
N TYR A 16 22.16 24.84 3.20
CA TYR A 16 22.70 23.90 4.19
C TYR A 16 21.60 23.25 5.04
N THR A 17 20.55 23.96 5.42
CA THR A 17 19.40 23.34 6.12
C THR A 17 18.61 22.38 5.24
N LEU A 18 18.48 22.64 3.94
CA LEU A 18 17.81 21.73 3.00
C LEU A 18 18.66 20.49 2.69
N CYS A 19 20.00 20.65 2.59
CA CYS A 19 20.92 19.52 2.42
C CYS A 19 21.06 18.68 3.69
N PHE A 20 21.09 19.28 4.89
CA PHE A 20 21.11 18.52 6.15
C PHE A 20 19.75 17.88 6.49
N CYS A 21 18.64 18.38 5.96
CA CYS A 21 17.35 17.66 6.00
C CYS A 21 17.33 16.43 5.07
N SER A 22 18.22 16.37 4.07
CA SER A 22 18.35 15.21 3.17
C SER A 22 19.25 14.10 3.73
N GLU A 23 20.05 14.40 4.77
CA GLU A 23 20.97 13.46 5.42
C GLU A 23 20.45 12.83 6.71
N GLN A 24 19.18 13.06 7.09
CA GLN A 24 18.48 12.13 7.99
C GLN A 24 18.08 10.86 7.21
N THR A 25 19.11 10.13 6.79
CA THR A 25 19.07 8.68 6.57
C THR A 25 19.03 7.96 7.91
N SER A 26 18.12 8.35 8.80
CA SER A 26 17.57 7.38 9.74
C SER A 26 16.75 6.44 8.88
N SER A 27 16.98 5.13 8.96
CA SER A 27 16.06 4.11 8.45
C SER A 27 14.63 4.60 8.67
N ARG A 28 13.97 5.07 7.60
CA ARG A 28 12.64 5.64 7.68
C ARG A 28 11.77 4.46 8.07
N LYS A 29 11.62 4.22 9.38
CA LYS A 29 10.68 3.24 9.90
C LYS A 29 9.39 3.62 9.21
N GLU A 30 8.91 2.73 8.34
CA GLU A 30 7.62 2.90 7.70
C GLU A 30 6.67 3.37 8.79
N CYS A 31 5.96 4.47 8.58
CA CYS A 31 5.08 5.00 9.60
C CYS A 31 4.08 3.91 9.94
N GLU A 32 4.31 3.21 11.05
CA GLU A 32 3.40 2.19 11.57
C GLU A 32 2.18 2.95 12.11
N PHE A 33 1.17 3.12 11.27
CA PHE A 33 -0.09 3.70 11.70
C PHE A 33 -0.84 2.68 12.57
N VAL A 34 -1.37 3.16 13.70
CA VAL A 34 -2.29 2.39 14.53
C VAL A 34 -3.70 2.60 14.01
N LEU A 35 -4.38 1.51 13.64
CA LEU A 35 -5.82 1.56 13.39
C LEU A 35 -6.55 1.90 14.69
N ASN A 36 -6.94 3.18 14.84
CA ASN A 36 -7.61 3.68 16.04
C ASN A 36 -9.07 3.20 16.15
N ASN A 37 -9.71 2.87 15.03
CA ASN A 37 -11.04 2.28 15.04
C ASN A 37 -10.95 0.80 15.44
N LYS A 38 -11.34 0.49 16.68
CA LYS A 38 -11.31 -0.87 17.25
C LYS A 38 -12.16 -1.86 16.47
N GLU A 39 -13.29 -1.41 15.93
CA GLU A 39 -14.21 -2.26 15.17
C GLU A 39 -13.62 -2.61 13.80
N LEU A 40 -13.07 -1.62 13.07
CA LEU A 40 -12.35 -1.88 11.82
C LEU A 40 -11.19 -2.86 12.02
N LYS A 41 -10.38 -2.66 13.07
CA LYS A 41 -9.29 -3.59 13.42
C LYS A 41 -9.82 -5.01 13.66
N ARG A 42 -10.93 -5.15 14.40
CA ARG A 42 -11.55 -6.46 14.67
C ARG A 42 -11.99 -7.15 13.39
N GLU A 43 -12.65 -6.44 12.47
CA GLU A 43 -13.13 -7.03 11.22
C GLU A 43 -11.98 -7.40 10.27
N ILE A 44 -10.88 -6.63 10.23
CA ILE A 44 -9.68 -6.99 9.45
C ILE A 44 -9.02 -8.25 10.03
N LEU A 45 -8.87 -8.33 11.35
CA LEU A 45 -8.33 -9.53 12.00
C LEU A 45 -9.21 -10.75 11.78
N TYR A 46 -10.54 -10.57 11.79
CA TYR A 46 -11.48 -11.62 11.44
C TYR A 46 -11.26 -12.09 10.00
N TYR A 47 -11.15 -11.17 9.04
CA TYR A 47 -10.83 -11.51 7.64
C TYR A 47 -9.54 -12.31 7.50
N LEU A 48 -8.45 -11.83 8.12
CA LEU A 48 -7.16 -12.54 8.12
C LEU A 48 -7.29 -13.95 8.72
N SER A 49 -8.04 -14.10 9.82
CA SER A 49 -8.25 -15.43 10.43
C SER A 49 -9.05 -16.40 9.55
N LEU A 50 -9.89 -15.88 8.64
CA LEU A 50 -10.58 -16.70 7.65
C LEU A 50 -9.61 -17.10 6.55
N THR A 51 -8.83 -16.16 6.03
CA THR A 51 -7.96 -16.41 4.88
C THR A 51 -6.71 -17.21 5.21
N ASP A 52 -6.24 -17.15 6.46
CA ASP A 52 -5.10 -17.94 6.97
C ASP A 52 -5.33 -19.45 6.92
N LYS A 53 -6.60 -19.87 6.83
CA LYS A 53 -6.95 -21.29 6.69
C LYS A 53 -6.71 -21.81 5.27
N TYR A 54 -6.51 -20.91 4.30
CA TYR A 54 -6.29 -21.26 2.91
C TYR A 54 -4.81 -21.19 2.58
N ASP A 55 -4.24 -22.33 2.20
CA ASP A 55 -2.97 -22.33 1.50
C ASP A 55 -3.23 -22.04 0.02
N TYR A 56 -2.98 -20.81 -0.39
CA TYR A 56 -3.08 -20.40 -1.79
C TYR A 56 -1.88 -20.89 -2.63
N GLY A 57 -0.85 -21.49 -2.03
CA GLY A 57 0.36 -21.97 -2.71
C GLY A 57 1.24 -20.85 -3.29
N ILE A 58 0.87 -19.59 -3.06
CA ILE A 58 1.51 -18.38 -3.56
C ILE A 58 1.60 -17.33 -2.45
N PRO A 59 2.65 -16.50 -2.41
CA PRO A 59 2.70 -15.38 -1.46
C PRO A 59 1.55 -14.42 -1.69
N THR A 60 0.93 -13.96 -0.60
CA THR A 60 -0.17 -12.99 -0.63
C THR A 60 0.06 -11.88 0.37
N THR A 61 -0.29 -10.65 0.01
CA THR A 61 -0.35 -9.50 0.92
C THR A 61 -1.79 -9.05 1.15
N CYS A 62 -2.06 -8.46 2.32
CA CYS A 62 -3.39 -7.96 2.66
C CYS A 62 -3.50 -6.47 2.30
N HIS A 63 -4.48 -6.14 1.46
CA HIS A 63 -4.74 -4.79 0.97
C HIS A 63 -6.08 -4.29 1.52
N ILE A 64 -6.09 -3.02 1.91
CA ILE A 64 -7.28 -2.30 2.38
C ILE A 64 -7.45 -1.11 1.45
N PHE A 65 -8.51 -1.11 0.64
CA PHE A 65 -8.87 0.02 -0.21
C PHE A 65 -9.91 0.85 0.51
N TYR A 66 -9.57 2.10 0.81
CA TYR A 66 -10.43 3.04 1.49
C TYR A 66 -11.01 4.07 0.52
N GLN A 67 -12.32 4.24 0.61
CA GLN A 67 -13.07 5.27 -0.10
C GLN A 67 -14.03 5.98 0.85
N GLN A 68 -13.89 7.31 0.96
CA GLN A 68 -14.92 8.15 1.54
C GLN A 68 -16.04 8.35 0.51
N ILE A 69 -17.26 7.90 0.83
CA ILE A 69 -18.43 8.02 -0.05
C ILE A 69 -19.08 9.40 0.12
N ASN A 70 -19.14 9.88 1.36
CA ASN A 70 -19.55 11.24 1.74
C ASN A 70 -19.06 11.54 3.16
N ASP A 71 -19.37 12.73 3.69
CA ASP A 71 -18.95 13.21 5.02
C ASP A 71 -19.33 12.27 6.18
N SER A 72 -20.35 11.42 5.98
CA SER A 72 -20.86 10.51 7.00
C SER A 72 -20.58 9.04 6.69
N ILE A 73 -20.13 8.68 5.48
CA ILE A 73 -20.01 7.28 5.04
C ILE A 73 -18.62 6.99 4.48
N ASP A 74 -18.00 5.99 5.09
CA ASP A 74 -16.72 5.42 4.71
C ASP A 74 -16.90 3.98 4.23
N ARG A 75 -16.18 3.58 3.19
CA ARG A 75 -16.12 2.19 2.69
C ARG A 75 -14.68 1.69 2.71
N PHE A 76 -14.51 0.46 3.20
CA PHE A 76 -13.25 -0.28 3.17
C PHE A 76 -13.47 -1.59 2.41
N GLU A 77 -12.61 -1.89 1.44
CA GLU A 77 -12.54 -3.18 0.76
C GLU A 77 -11.24 -3.87 1.18
N VAL A 78 -11.35 -4.98 1.91
CA VAL A 78 -10.20 -5.76 2.39
C VAL A 78 -10.07 -7.00 1.52
N MET A 79 -8.90 -7.21 0.93
CA MET A 79 -8.63 -8.36 0.06
C MET A 79 -7.19 -8.81 0.11
N LEU A 80 -6.93 -10.07 -0.23
CA LEU A 80 -5.58 -10.55 -0.50
C LEU A 80 -5.25 -10.33 -1.98
N LEU A 81 -4.04 -9.85 -2.25
CA LEU A 81 -3.45 -9.79 -3.58
C LEU A 81 -2.23 -10.72 -3.62
N ALA A 82 -1.97 -11.30 -4.79
CA ALA A 82 -0.83 -12.20 -5.01
C ALA A 82 0.15 -11.67 -6.08
N ASN A 83 -0.10 -10.49 -6.62
CA ASN A 83 0.70 -9.91 -7.69
C ASN A 83 1.38 -8.64 -7.20
N GLY A 84 2.71 -8.66 -7.16
CA GLY A 84 3.50 -7.50 -6.76
C GLY A 84 3.30 -6.30 -7.69
N GLU A 85 2.90 -6.51 -8.95
CA GLU A 85 2.56 -5.41 -9.88
C GLU A 85 1.39 -4.54 -9.39
N ASP A 86 0.53 -5.09 -8.51
CA ASP A 86 -0.56 -4.33 -7.92
C ASP A 86 -0.06 -3.14 -7.09
N PHE A 87 1.16 -3.21 -6.56
CA PHE A 87 1.81 -2.09 -5.85
C PHE A 87 2.24 -0.95 -6.77
N ARG A 88 2.53 -1.22 -8.05
CA ARG A 88 2.80 -0.17 -9.06
C ARG A 88 1.51 0.51 -9.50
N ASN A 89 0.49 -0.30 -9.74
CA ASN A 89 -0.81 0.17 -10.23
C ASN A 89 -1.59 0.91 -9.13
N ASN A 90 -1.46 0.44 -7.88
CA ASN A 90 -2.09 1.02 -6.70
C ASN A 90 -1.03 1.17 -5.59
N PRO A 91 -0.27 2.28 -5.58
CA PRO A 91 0.66 2.54 -4.49
C PRO A 91 -0.09 2.71 -3.18
N TYR A 92 0.30 1.93 -2.16
CA TYR A 92 -0.21 2.13 -0.81
C TYR A 92 0.32 3.44 -0.23
N ILE A 93 -0.46 4.04 0.66
CA ILE A 93 -0.10 5.28 1.34
C ILE A 93 0.37 4.98 2.76
N ILE A 94 -0.16 3.91 3.34
CA ILE A 94 0.13 3.48 4.71
C ILE A 94 0.38 1.98 4.73
N LYS A 95 1.46 1.57 5.41
CA LYS A 95 1.70 0.19 5.84
C LYS A 95 1.46 0.13 7.35
N ALA A 96 0.75 -0.89 7.82
CA ALA A 96 0.52 -1.11 9.24
C ALA A 96 0.76 -2.58 9.59
N CYS A 97 1.15 -2.86 10.83
CA CYS A 97 1.29 -4.21 11.34
C CYS A 97 0.09 -4.56 12.22
N LEU A 98 -0.65 -5.61 11.84
CA LEU A 98 -1.76 -6.16 12.61
C LEU A 98 -1.47 -7.62 12.93
N ASN A 99 -1.23 -7.92 14.21
CA ASN A 99 -0.99 -9.28 14.70
C ASN A 99 0.17 -9.97 13.95
N ASN A 100 1.30 -9.26 13.82
CA ASN A 100 2.50 -9.66 13.08
C ASN A 100 2.30 -9.86 11.57
N LYS A 101 1.23 -9.28 11.00
CA LYS A 101 1.00 -9.26 9.56
C LYS A 101 0.97 -7.84 9.04
N ASP A 102 1.72 -7.60 7.98
CA ASP A 102 1.70 -6.34 7.29
C ASP A 102 0.43 -6.20 6.45
N VAL A 103 -0.24 -5.07 6.60
CA VAL A 103 -1.42 -4.68 5.84
C VAL A 103 -1.16 -3.35 5.15
N PHE A 104 -1.61 -3.24 3.90
CA PHE A 104 -1.35 -2.11 3.02
C PHE A 104 -2.63 -1.34 2.74
N LEU A 105 -2.67 -0.09 3.16
CA LEU A 105 -3.82 0.79 2.99
C LEU A 105 -3.63 1.71 1.77
N HIS A 106 -4.64 1.70 0.92
CA HIS A 106 -4.75 2.47 -0.31
C HIS A 106 -5.88 3.48 -0.15
N TYR A 107 -5.65 4.75 -0.49
CA TYR A 107 -6.70 5.80 -0.49
C TYR A 107 -7.15 6.07 -1.91
N GLY A 108 -8.46 6.11 -2.15
CA GLY A 108 -9.02 6.59 -3.41
C GLY A 108 -8.91 5.62 -4.59
N ALA A 109 -8.27 4.46 -4.42
CA ALA A 109 -8.32 3.39 -5.41
C ALA A 109 -9.64 2.62 -5.25
N SER A 110 -10.62 2.94 -6.09
CA SER A 110 -11.70 1.99 -6.34
C SER A 110 -11.10 0.79 -7.06
N SER A 111 -11.53 -0.43 -6.75
CA SER A 111 -11.17 -1.65 -7.48
C SER A 111 -11.51 -1.61 -8.98
N LYS A 112 -12.21 -0.58 -9.47
CA LYS A 112 -12.36 -0.32 -10.91
C LYS A 112 -11.06 0.25 -11.47
N MET A 113 -10.26 -0.65 -12.04
CA MET A 113 -9.15 -0.37 -12.94
C MET A 113 -9.64 0.42 -14.17
N ASP A 114 -9.87 1.72 -14.04
CA ASP A 114 -9.84 2.59 -15.21
C ASP A 114 -8.38 2.94 -15.50
N ASN A 115 -7.91 2.33 -16.58
CA ASN A 115 -6.52 2.19 -17.01
C ASN A 115 -5.95 3.49 -17.62
N THR A 116 -6.25 4.64 -17.02
CA THR A 116 -5.90 5.97 -17.53
C THR A 116 -5.08 6.76 -16.50
N ASN A 117 -3.77 6.52 -16.53
CA ASN A 117 -2.71 7.52 -16.30
C ASN A 117 -3.05 8.73 -15.42
N SER A 118 -3.30 8.53 -14.12
CA SER A 118 -3.44 9.68 -13.21
C SER A 118 -3.17 9.35 -11.74
N SER A 119 -2.11 8.60 -11.44
CA SER A 119 -1.61 8.61 -10.06
C SER A 119 -0.67 9.82 -9.90
N TYR A 120 -1.11 10.83 -9.14
CA TYR A 120 -0.23 11.88 -8.60
C TYR A 120 0.92 11.31 -7.77
N LEU A 121 0.82 10.03 -7.40
CA LEU A 121 1.80 9.27 -6.65
C LEU A 121 2.26 8.08 -7.51
N VAL A 122 3.55 8.06 -7.86
CA VAL A 122 4.18 6.94 -8.57
C VAL A 122 5.17 6.27 -7.62
N MET A 123 5.06 4.96 -7.45
CA MET A 123 6.05 4.19 -6.70
C MET A 123 7.37 4.16 -7.47
N THR A 124 8.47 4.54 -6.82
CA THR A 124 9.81 4.47 -7.44
C THR A 124 10.21 3.02 -7.71
N ASP A 125 11.03 2.78 -8.75
CA ASP A 125 11.53 1.44 -9.06
C ASP A 125 12.25 0.80 -7.87
N ARG A 126 13.02 1.58 -7.10
CA ARG A 126 13.70 1.09 -5.89
C ARG A 126 12.72 0.65 -4.81
N ALA A 127 11.65 1.41 -4.58
CA ALA A 127 10.62 1.05 -3.62
C ALA A 127 9.88 -0.22 -4.04
N TYR A 128 9.55 -0.33 -5.33
CA TYR A 128 8.95 -1.53 -5.91
C TYR A 128 9.87 -2.75 -5.80
N GLU A 129 11.16 -2.61 -6.13
CA GLU A 129 12.15 -3.68 -5.98
C GLU A 129 12.22 -4.20 -4.54
N ASN A 130 12.17 -3.29 -3.54
CA ASN A 130 12.15 -3.68 -2.14
C ASN A 130 10.86 -4.46 -1.78
N ILE A 131 9.70 -4.00 -2.24
CA ILE A 131 8.42 -4.70 -2.02
C ILE A 131 8.44 -6.10 -2.64
N LEU A 132 8.87 -6.22 -3.90
CA LEU A 132 8.99 -7.52 -4.54
C LEU A 132 9.93 -8.45 -3.78
N LYS A 133 11.10 -7.94 -3.38
CA LYS A 133 12.08 -8.73 -2.65
C LYS A 133 11.55 -9.23 -1.30
N GLU A 134 10.77 -8.42 -0.60
CA GLU A 134 10.25 -8.73 0.72
C GLU A 134 9.02 -9.66 0.67
N TYR A 135 8.05 -9.37 -0.20
CA TYR A 135 6.74 -10.05 -0.20
C TYR A 135 6.56 -11.04 -1.36
N TYR A 136 7.29 -10.88 -2.46
CA TYR A 136 7.11 -11.66 -3.68
C TYR A 136 8.45 -12.15 -4.27
N PRO A 137 9.28 -12.91 -3.52
CA PRO A 137 10.66 -13.22 -3.90
C PRO A 137 10.76 -13.93 -5.26
N LYS A 138 9.81 -14.80 -5.62
CA LYS A 138 9.79 -15.44 -6.95
C LYS A 138 9.57 -14.41 -8.07
N GLN A 139 8.68 -13.45 -7.87
CA GLN A 139 8.45 -12.37 -8.84
C GLN A 139 9.63 -11.40 -8.88
N TYR A 140 10.36 -11.22 -7.77
CA TYR A 140 11.60 -10.46 -7.74
C TYR A 140 12.68 -11.11 -8.61
N ASP A 141 12.86 -12.43 -8.55
CA ASP A 141 13.82 -13.16 -9.38
C ASP A 141 13.47 -13.07 -10.88
N GLU A 142 12.17 -13.18 -11.21
CA GLU A 142 11.67 -12.94 -12.57
C GLU A 142 11.93 -11.49 -13.01
N TYR A 143 11.66 -10.51 -12.14
CA TYR A 143 11.90 -9.10 -12.39
C TYR A 143 13.38 -8.84 -12.68
N LEU A 144 14.31 -9.38 -11.89
CA LEU A 144 15.76 -9.23 -12.12
C LEU A 144 16.19 -9.86 -13.46
N SER A 145 15.67 -11.05 -13.76
CA SER A 145 15.96 -11.79 -15.00
C SER A 145 15.47 -11.06 -16.26
N ASN A 146 14.38 -10.28 -16.11
CA ASN A 146 13.75 -9.52 -17.18
C ASN A 146 14.17 -8.05 -17.21
N ARG A 147 14.77 -7.49 -16.15
CA ARG A 147 15.16 -6.07 -16.06
C ARG A 147 16.00 -5.58 -17.24
N ASN A 148 16.89 -6.44 -17.75
CA ASN A 148 17.78 -6.14 -18.87
C ASN A 148 17.23 -6.63 -20.23
N LYS A 149 16.11 -7.33 -20.23
CA LYS A 149 15.45 -7.85 -21.44
C LYS A 149 14.26 -6.95 -21.74
N ARG A 150 13.98 -6.65 -23.01
CA ARG A 150 12.75 -5.91 -23.42
C ARG A 150 11.48 -6.78 -23.28
N ILE A 151 11.38 -7.58 -22.21
CA ILE A 151 10.28 -8.51 -21.95
C ILE A 151 9.46 -7.93 -20.81
N LYS A 152 8.27 -7.40 -21.13
CA LYS A 152 7.34 -6.77 -20.17
C LYS A 152 6.32 -7.74 -19.55
N LYS A 153 6.41 -9.05 -19.82
CA LYS A 153 5.45 -10.01 -19.28
C LYS A 153 5.91 -10.48 -17.92
N SER A 154 5.40 -9.86 -16.86
CA SER A 154 5.23 -10.55 -15.58
C SER A 154 4.09 -11.57 -15.75
N THR A 155 4.26 -12.75 -15.17
CA THR A 155 3.19 -13.73 -15.12
C THR A 155 2.15 -13.21 -14.15
N ILE A 156 1.01 -12.72 -14.64
CA ILE A 156 -0.09 -12.30 -13.76
C ILE A 156 -0.60 -13.54 -13.03
N VAL A 157 -0.36 -13.61 -11.73
CA VAL A 157 -0.93 -14.65 -10.88
C VAL A 157 -2.29 -14.15 -10.40
N GLY A 158 -3.36 -14.70 -10.98
CA GLY A 158 -4.71 -14.45 -10.51
C GLY A 158 -4.94 -15.15 -9.17
N LEU A 159 -5.53 -14.43 -8.22
CA LEU A 159 -5.94 -14.96 -6.93
C LEU A 159 -7.44 -14.72 -6.76
N ASP A 160 -8.20 -15.81 -6.60
CA ASP A 160 -9.62 -15.74 -6.24
C ASP A 160 -9.77 -15.67 -4.71
N SER A 161 -9.27 -14.58 -4.10
CA SER A 161 -9.49 -14.36 -2.66
C SER A 161 -10.85 -13.69 -2.42
N PRO A 162 -11.54 -14.02 -1.32
CA PRO A 162 -12.75 -13.32 -0.96
C PRO A 162 -12.43 -11.85 -0.67
N THR A 163 -13.28 -10.94 -1.14
CA THR A 163 -13.20 -9.51 -0.85
C THR A 163 -14.16 -9.16 0.27
N TYR A 164 -13.68 -8.53 1.33
CA TYR A 164 -14.49 -8.12 2.47
C TYR A 164 -14.79 -6.63 2.43
N ILE A 165 -16.05 -6.29 2.17
CA ILE A 165 -16.54 -4.92 2.12
C ILE A 165 -17.10 -4.54 3.49
N LEU A 166 -16.62 -3.43 4.04
CA LEU A 166 -17.06 -2.86 5.30
C LEU A 166 -17.50 -1.42 5.08
N CYS A 167 -18.70 -1.06 5.51
CA CYS A 167 -19.19 0.32 5.44
C CYS A 167 -19.44 0.86 6.84
N PHE A 168 -18.88 2.03 7.10
CA PHE A 168 -19.02 2.76 8.35
C PHE A 168 -19.85 4.01 8.13
N ARG A 169 -20.74 4.31 9.08
CA ARG A 169 -21.53 5.53 9.12
C ARG A 169 -21.18 6.27 10.40
N ASN A 170 -20.68 7.50 10.28
CA ASN A 170 -20.21 8.30 11.41
C ASN A 170 -19.24 7.52 12.31
N GLY A 171 -18.31 6.78 11.70
CA GLY A 171 -17.30 5.98 12.41
C GLY A 171 -17.79 4.65 13.01
N MET A 172 -19.07 4.29 12.87
CA MET A 172 -19.64 3.02 13.35
C MET A 172 -19.93 2.06 12.19
N LEU A 173 -19.61 0.78 12.34
CA LEU A 173 -19.91 -0.21 11.31
C LEU A 173 -21.42 -0.38 11.16
N TYR A 174 -21.96 -0.24 9.95
CA TYR A 174 -23.39 -0.43 9.69
C TYR A 174 -23.70 -1.46 8.61
N SER A 175 -22.70 -1.85 7.81
CA SER A 175 -22.86 -2.89 6.80
C SER A 175 -21.54 -3.63 6.57
N LYS A 176 -21.64 -4.94 6.33
CA LYS A 176 -20.50 -5.78 5.96
C LYS A 176 -20.93 -6.87 4.98
N GLN A 177 -20.10 -7.15 3.99
CA GLN A 177 -20.38 -8.13 2.94
C GLN A 177 -19.10 -8.82 2.50
N MET A 178 -19.11 -10.15 2.44
CA MET A 178 -18.04 -10.92 1.82
C MET A 178 -18.45 -11.28 0.39
N LEU A 179 -17.62 -10.93 -0.58
CA LEU A 179 -17.76 -11.31 -1.99
C LEU A 179 -16.71 -12.35 -2.35
N GLY A 180 -17.02 -13.24 -3.29
CA GLY A 180 -16.11 -14.30 -3.73
C GLY A 180 -16.27 -15.62 -2.96
N LEU A 181 -15.64 -16.67 -3.49
CA LEU A 181 -15.70 -18.00 -2.89
C LEU A 181 -14.73 -18.07 -1.73
N ILE A 182 -15.22 -18.52 -0.58
CA ILE A 182 -14.39 -19.07 0.48
C ILE A 182 -14.22 -20.55 0.13
N PRO A 183 -13.02 -21.03 -0.26
CA PRO A 183 -12.81 -22.45 -0.53
C PRO A 183 -13.27 -23.27 0.69
N LYS A 184 -13.99 -24.38 0.45
CA LYS A 184 -14.46 -25.27 1.52
C LYS A 184 -13.35 -26.20 1.98
#